data_AF-A0A7V7RPB8-F1
#
_entry.id   AF-A0A7V7RPB8-F1
#
_cell.length_a   1.000
_cell.length_b   1.000
_cell.length_c   1.000
_cell.angle_alpha   90.00
_cell.angle_beta   90.00
_cell.angle_gamma   90.00
#
_symmetry.space_group_name_H-M   'P 1'
#
loop_
_entity.id
_entity.type
_entity.pdbx_description
1 polymer ?
#
loop_
_entity_poly.entity_id
_entity_poly.type
_entity_poly.pdbx_seq_one_letter_code
_entity_poly.pdbx_strand_id
1 'polypeptide(L)'
;MTRNINFEDMPKHEVSEKALSHLQVVMYKQDDVGVKKYGEALQSYLNYDWDAMADEEIADFLKYRQCARERKAYIVEILKAGLRADETESKDYIQIALDLLTLEGTGK
;
A
#
# COMPACT_ATOMS: atom_id res chain seq x y z
N MET A 1 -10.86 37.28 16.01
CA MET A 1 -9.87 36.23 15.66
C MET A 1 -10.38 35.50 14.44
N THR A 2 -9.70 35.66 13.30
CA THR A 2 -10.00 34.92 12.07
C THR A 2 -9.60 33.47 12.30
N ARG A 3 -10.53 32.51 12.18
CA ARG A 3 -10.18 31.08 12.24
C ARG A 3 -9.26 30.78 11.06
N ASN A 4 -8.10 30.16 11.34
CA ASN A 4 -7.25 29.59 10.31
C ASN A 4 -7.93 28.32 9.76
N ILE A 5 -8.86 28.52 8.81
CA ILE A 5 -9.63 27.48 8.12
C ILE A 5 -8.82 26.75 7.05
N ASN A 6 -7.70 27.32 6.63
CA ASN A 6 -6.85 26.79 5.56
C ASN A 6 -5.64 26.01 6.11
N PHE A 7 -5.51 25.90 7.44
CA PHE A 7 -4.41 25.21 8.11
C PHE A 7 -3.01 25.71 7.71
N GLU A 8 -2.90 26.96 7.25
CA GLU A 8 -1.69 27.52 6.65
C GLU A 8 -0.50 27.56 7.63
N ASP A 9 -0.77 27.58 8.94
CA ASP A 9 0.23 27.66 10.01
C ASP A 9 0.35 26.36 10.82
N MET A 10 -0.20 25.24 10.34
CA MET A 10 -0.07 23.97 11.06
C MET A 10 1.38 23.46 11.03
N PRO A 11 1.92 23.01 12.18
CA PRO A 11 3.19 22.31 12.21
C PRO A 11 3.15 21.09 11.29
N LYS A 12 3.98 21.09 10.26
CA LYS A 12 4.11 19.97 9.32
C LYS A 12 5.18 19.02 9.85
N HIS A 13 4.82 17.75 10.03
CA HIS A 13 5.77 16.70 10.37
C HIS A 13 6.34 16.08 9.10
N GLU A 14 7.65 15.84 9.07
CA GLU A 14 8.35 15.25 7.92
C GLU A 14 7.70 13.92 7.46
N VAL A 15 7.24 13.10 8.40
CA VAL A 15 6.56 11.83 8.08
C VAL A 15 5.25 12.05 7.32
N SER A 16 4.49 13.09 7.65
CA SER A 16 3.24 13.44 6.97
C SER A 16 3.52 13.96 5.55
N GLU A 17 4.55 14.79 5.39
CA GLU A 17 4.96 15.29 4.06
C GLU A 17 5.43 14.15 3.14
N LYS A 18 6.18 13.17 3.68
CA LYS A 18 6.55 11.95 2.94
C LYS A 18 5.33 11.14 2.53
N ALA A 19 4.38 10.95 3.45
CA ALA A 19 3.15 10.21 3.17
C ALA A 19 2.30 10.91 2.08
N LEU A 20 2.13 12.23 2.18
CA LEU A 20 1.40 13.03 1.18
C LEU A 20 2.08 12.98 -0.19
N SER A 21 3.40 13.16 -0.23
CA SER A 21 4.18 13.07 -1.48
C SER A 21 4.06 11.70 -2.13
N HIS A 22 4.10 10.63 -1.31
CA HIS A 22 3.89 9.27 -1.80
C HIS A 22 2.48 9.07 -2.35
N LEU A 23 1.46 9.50 -1.62
CA LEU A 23 0.06 9.37 -2.03
C LEU A 23 -0.21 10.13 -3.33
N GLN A 24 0.33 11.35 -3.49
CA GLN A 24 0.21 12.12 -4.72
C GLN A 24 0.76 11.34 -5.93
N VAL A 25 1.94 10.73 -5.79
CA VAL A 25 2.52 9.89 -6.86
C VAL A 25 1.63 8.70 -7.17
N VAL A 26 1.04 8.06 -6.15
CA VAL A 26 0.11 6.93 -6.36
C VAL A 26 -1.15 7.37 -7.08
N MET A 27 -1.75 8.51 -6.71
CA MET A 27 -2.94 9.05 -7.37
C MET A 27 -2.69 9.31 -8.86
N TYR A 28 -1.57 9.95 -9.22
CA TYR A 28 -1.22 10.18 -10.63
C TYR A 28 -1.00 8.89 -11.42
N LYS A 29 -0.41 7.85 -10.79
CA LYS A 29 -0.30 6.54 -11.44
C LYS A 29 -1.66 5.86 -11.62
N GLN A 30 -2.58 6.06 -10.69
CA GLN A 30 -3.94 5.53 -10.81
C GLN A 30 -4.73 6.25 -11.91
N ASP A 31 -4.49 7.54 -12.15
CA ASP A 31 -5.05 8.24 -13.30
C ASP A 31 -4.64 7.55 -14.61
N ASP A 32 -3.36 7.19 -14.77
CA ASP A 32 -2.87 6.47 -15.95
C ASP A 32 -3.53 5.07 -16.10
N VAL A 33 -3.76 4.37 -14.99
CA VAL A 33 -4.46 3.08 -14.98
C VAL A 33 -5.93 3.27 -15.36
N GLY A 34 -6.58 4.29 -14.81
CA GLY A 34 -7.94 4.67 -15.13
C GLY A 34 -8.11 5.00 -16.61
N VAL A 35 -7.21 5.82 -17.18
CA VAL A 35 -7.19 6.13 -18.61
C VAL A 35 -7.03 4.86 -19.45
N LYS A 36 -6.16 3.93 -19.07
CA LYS A 36 -6.01 2.64 -19.79
C LYS A 36 -7.27 1.77 -19.71
N LYS A 37 -7.97 1.79 -18.57
CA LYS A 37 -9.16 0.96 -18.32
C LYS A 37 -10.43 1.54 -18.94
N TYR A 38 -10.58 2.87 -18.93
CA TYR A 38 -11.82 3.56 -19.29
C TYR A 38 -11.68 4.48 -20.52
N GLY A 39 -10.47 4.73 -21.01
CA GLY A 39 -10.19 5.58 -22.17
C GLY A 39 -9.96 7.06 -21.84
N GLU A 40 -10.31 7.49 -20.63
CA GLU A 40 -10.13 8.85 -20.13
C GLU A 40 -9.90 8.87 -18.62
N ALA A 41 -9.44 10.00 -18.09
CA ALA A 41 -9.30 10.19 -16.64
C ALA A 41 -10.68 10.27 -16.00
N LEU A 42 -10.78 9.86 -14.73
CA LEU A 42 -12.06 9.93 -14.02
C LEU A 42 -12.54 11.39 -13.92
N GLN A 43 -13.78 11.62 -14.37
CA GLN A 43 -14.44 12.92 -14.33
C GLN A 43 -15.87 12.75 -13.81
N SER A 44 -16.38 13.75 -13.09
CA SER A 44 -17.69 13.66 -12.41
C SER A 44 -18.89 13.47 -13.35
N TYR A 45 -18.76 13.83 -14.63
CA TYR A 45 -19.81 13.69 -15.64
C TYR A 45 -19.88 12.31 -16.28
N LEU A 46 -18.92 11.42 -16.00
CA LEU A 46 -18.96 10.05 -16.50
C LEU A 46 -20.12 9.30 -15.86
N ASN A 47 -20.78 8.46 -16.66
CA ASN A 47 -21.97 7.73 -16.24
C ASN A 47 -21.60 6.45 -15.46
N TYR A 48 -20.98 6.64 -14.30
CA TYR A 48 -20.62 5.58 -13.37
C TYR A 48 -21.35 5.77 -12.03
N ASP A 49 -21.62 4.66 -11.36
CA ASP A 49 -22.01 4.67 -9.95
C ASP A 49 -20.73 4.81 -9.11
N TRP A 50 -20.44 6.06 -8.71
CA TRP A 50 -19.21 6.41 -7.99
C TRP A 50 -19.12 5.74 -6.62
N ASP A 51 -20.25 5.60 -5.93
CA ASP A 51 -20.28 5.00 -4.60
C ASP A 51 -20.04 3.49 -4.69
N ALA A 52 -20.70 2.81 -5.64
CA ALA A 52 -20.47 1.38 -5.87
C ALA A 52 -19.02 1.09 -6.28
N MET A 53 -18.43 1.92 -7.16
CA MET A 53 -17.03 1.78 -7.56
C MET A 53 -16.08 2.02 -6.38
N ALA A 54 -16.37 3.00 -5.51
CA ALA A 54 -15.58 3.24 -4.31
C ALA A 54 -15.64 2.04 -3.34
N ASP A 55 -16.81 1.42 -3.16
CA ASP A 55 -16.97 0.22 -2.34
C ASP A 55 -16.16 -0.97 -2.87
N GLU A 56 -16.13 -1.17 -4.19
CA GLU A 56 -15.29 -2.19 -4.84
C GLU A 56 -13.80 -1.96 -4.57
N GLU A 57 -13.31 -0.73 -4.78
CA GLU A 57 -11.90 -0.38 -4.57
C GLU A 57 -11.51 -0.44 -3.08
N ILE A 58 -12.42 -0.09 -2.15
CA ILE A 58 -12.22 -0.27 -0.71
C ILE A 58 -12.12 -1.75 -0.36
N ALA A 59 -12.97 -2.59 -0.94
CA ALA A 59 -12.92 -4.04 -0.70
C ALA A 59 -11.55 -4.62 -1.12
N ASP A 60 -11.04 -4.20 -2.28
CA ASP A 60 -9.72 -4.62 -2.75
C ASP A 60 -8.58 -4.05 -1.90
N PHE A 61 -8.65 -2.77 -1.50
CA PHE A 61 -7.72 -2.20 -0.52
C PHE A 61 -7.65 -3.03 0.76
N LEU A 62 -8.79 -3.42 1.33
CA LEU A 62 -8.85 -4.23 2.55
C LEU A 62 -8.24 -5.62 2.35
N LYS A 63 -8.48 -6.28 1.20
CA LYS A 63 -7.84 -7.55 0.86
C LYS A 63 -6.32 -7.40 0.76
N TYR A 64 -5.81 -6.38 0.08
CA TYR A 64 -4.36 -6.13 -0.03
C TYR A 64 -3.72 -5.94 1.35
N ARG A 65 -4.39 -5.19 2.23
CA ARG A 65 -3.95 -4.99 3.62
C ARG A 65 -3.94 -6.31 4.41
N GLN A 66 -4.94 -7.16 4.22
CA GLN A 66 -5.01 -8.47 4.87
C GLN A 66 -3.88 -9.39 4.38
N CYS A 67 -3.65 -9.49 3.06
CA CYS A 67 -2.53 -10.27 2.51
C CYS A 67 -1.16 -9.78 3.03
N ALA A 68 -0.97 -8.46 3.16
CA ALA A 68 0.26 -7.90 3.72
C ALA A 68 0.45 -8.27 5.21
N ARG A 69 -0.64 -8.29 6.00
CA ARG A 69 -0.61 -8.73 7.40
C ARG A 69 -0.26 -10.21 7.52
N GLU A 70 -0.90 -11.06 6.72
CA GLU A 70 -0.65 -12.51 6.69
C GLU A 70 0.79 -12.81 6.28
N ARG A 71 1.29 -12.15 5.23
CA ARG A 71 2.69 -12.29 4.82
C ARG A 71 3.65 -11.90 5.94
N LYS A 72 3.40 -10.77 6.61
CA LYS A 72 4.22 -10.33 7.75
C LYS A 72 4.19 -11.37 8.88
N ALA A 73 3.02 -11.90 9.22
CA ALA A 73 2.90 -12.93 10.25
C ALA A 73 3.70 -14.19 9.88
N TYR A 74 3.58 -14.63 8.63
CA TYR A 74 4.31 -15.79 8.12
C TYR A 74 5.84 -15.59 8.17
N ILE A 75 6.35 -14.44 7.72
CA ILE A 75 7.77 -14.08 7.83
C ILE A 75 8.25 -14.12 9.29
N VAL A 76 7.46 -13.60 10.23
CA VAL A 76 7.79 -13.65 11.66
C VAL A 76 7.89 -15.10 12.16
N GLU A 77 6.98 -15.98 11.75
CA GLU A 77 7.04 -17.40 12.13
C GLU A 77 8.24 -18.13 11.53
N ILE A 78 8.61 -17.83 10.27
CA ILE A 78 9.84 -18.32 9.64
C ILE A 78 11.07 -17.90 10.46
N LEU A 79 11.16 -16.62 10.81
CA LEU A 79 12.30 -16.10 11.59
C LEU A 79 12.37 -16.75 12.98
N LYS A 80 11.22 -16.95 13.64
CA LYS A 80 11.14 -17.67 14.93
C LYS A 80 11.56 -19.13 14.80
N ALA A 81 11.25 -19.80 13.69
CA ALA A 81 11.72 -21.15 13.42
C ALA A 81 13.24 -21.18 13.24
N GLY A 82 13.79 -20.22 12.48
CA GLY A 82 15.23 -20.06 12.31
C GLY A 82 15.99 -19.83 13.63
N LEU A 83 15.39 -19.12 14.60
CA LEU A 83 15.98 -18.95 15.93
C LEU A 83 16.08 -20.24 16.76
N ARG A 84 15.27 -21.26 16.45
CA ARG A 84 15.23 -22.54 17.17
C ARG A 84 15.97 -23.67 16.45
N ALA A 85 16.35 -23.45 15.20
CA ALA A 85 16.99 -24.45 14.36
C ALA A 85 18.51 -24.48 14.58
N ASP A 86 19.15 -25.58 14.18
CA ASP A 86 20.61 -25.68 14.16
C ASP A 86 21.22 -24.71 13.12
N GLU A 87 22.51 -24.41 13.21
CA GLU A 87 23.15 -23.31 12.46
C GLU A 87 22.92 -23.37 10.93
N THR A 88 22.92 -24.58 10.36
CA THR A 88 22.72 -24.74 8.90
C THR A 88 21.27 -24.45 8.50
N GLU A 89 20.30 -25.00 9.22
CA GLU A 89 18.87 -24.79 8.96
C GLU A 89 18.43 -23.35 9.27
N SER A 90 19.05 -22.71 10.26
CA SER A 90 18.80 -21.31 10.62
C SER A 90 19.03 -20.36 9.45
N LYS A 91 20.10 -20.59 8.67
CA LYS A 91 20.44 -19.80 7.48
C LYS A 91 19.38 -19.93 6.39
N ASP A 92 18.83 -21.13 6.18
CA ASP A 92 17.78 -21.37 5.19
C ASP A 92 16.49 -20.60 5.54
N TYR A 93 16.08 -20.62 6.81
CA TYR A 93 14.92 -19.84 7.27
C TYR A 93 15.13 -18.33 7.10
N ILE A 94 16.32 -17.82 7.43
CA ILE A 94 16.64 -16.40 7.23
C ILE A 94 16.56 -16.04 5.75
N GLN A 95 17.11 -16.88 4.87
CA GLN A 95 17.07 -16.64 3.42
C GLN A 95 15.63 -16.59 2.90
N ILE A 96 14.77 -17.54 3.28
CA ILE A 96 13.36 -17.54 2.90
C ILE A 96 12.65 -16.26 3.38
N ALA A 97 12.93 -15.83 4.61
CA ALA A 97 12.35 -14.60 5.14
C ALA A 97 12.80 -13.36 4.35
N LEU A 98 14.09 -13.29 3.99
CA LEU A 98 14.64 -12.21 3.18
C LEU A 98 14.01 -12.19 1.78
N ASP A 99 13.89 -13.33 1.12
CA ASP A 99 13.27 -13.45 -0.20
C ASP A 99 11.84 -12.93 -0.17
N LEU A 100 11.06 -13.28 0.87
CA LEU A 100 9.68 -12.80 1.03
C LEU A 100 9.58 -11.30 1.33
N LEU A 101 10.57 -10.72 2.00
CA LEU A 101 10.66 -9.28 2.30
C LEU A 101 11.06 -8.45 1.08
N THR A 102 11.83 -9.03 0.16
CA THR A 102 12.37 -8.36 -1.03
C THR A 102 11.61 -8.67 -2.31
N LEU A 103 10.52 -9.43 -2.23
CA LEU A 103 9.62 -9.66 -3.37
C LEU A 103 9.20 -8.34 -4.03
N GLU A 104 9.74 -8.09 -5.22
CA GLU A 104 9.21 -7.08 -6.12
C GLU A 104 7.89 -7.60 -6.71
N GLY A 105 6.81 -6.83 -6.59
CA GLY A 105 5.50 -7.27 -7.06
C GLY A 105 5.52 -7.62 -8.55
N THR A 106 4.95 -8.77 -8.92
CA THR A 106 4.79 -9.20 -10.32
C THR A 106 3.47 -8.72 -10.94
N GLY A 107 2.76 -7.82 -10.26
CA GLY A 107 1.53 -7.21 -10.77
C GLY A 107 1.83 -6.48 -12.08
N LYS A 108 1.21 -6.96 -13.17
CA LYS A 108 1.25 -6.32 -14.48
C LYS A 108 0.47 -5.01 -14.48
#